data_AF-A0A962GBJ4-F1
#
_entry.id   AF-A0A962GBJ4-F1
#
_cell.length_a   1.000
_cell.length_b   1.000
_cell.length_c   1.000
_cell.angle_alpha   90.00
_cell.angle_beta   90.00
_cell.angle_gamma   90.00
#
_symmetry.space_group_name_H-M   'P 1'
#
loop_
_entity.id
_entity.type
_entity.pdbx_description
1 polymer ?
#
loop_
_entity_poly.entity_id
_entity_poly.type
_entity_poly.pdbx_seq_one_letter_code
_entity_poly.pdbx_strand_id
1 'polypeptide(L)' 'MRDVSRVCGERGLRLTPIRLRVLELLAESTVPVKAYDLLDDLKDGPGAAAPPTVYRALDFLLE' A
#
# COMPACT_ATOMS: atom_id res chain seq x y z
N MET A 1 -11.30 5.14 3.96
CA MET A 1 -11.06 5.09 2.50
C MET A 1 -11.44 6.37 1.74
N ARG A 2 -12.66 6.93 1.90
CA ARG A 2 -13.05 8.18 1.19
C ARG A 2 -12.08 9.35 1.42
N ASP A 3 -11.48 9.45 2.61
CA ASP A 3 -10.51 10.51 2.90
C ASP A 3 -9.17 10.33 2.19
N VAL A 4 -8.68 9.10 2.02
CA VAL A 4 -7.36 8.85 1.41
C VAL A 4 -7.38 9.23 -0.07
N SER A 5 -8.36 8.76 -0.83
CA SER A 5 -8.48 9.12 -2.25
C SER A 5 -8.64 10.64 -2.45
N ARG A 6 -9.39 11.30 -1.55
CA ARG A 6 -9.56 12.76 -1.57
C ARG A 6 -8.23 13.47 -1.29
N VAL A 7 -7.54 13.13 -0.20
CA VAL A 7 -6.25 13.72 0.19
C VAL A 7 -5.20 13.48 -0.90
N CYS A 8 -5.13 12.28 -1.49
CA CYS A 8 -4.24 12.01 -2.61
C CYS A 8 -4.58 12.90 -3.82
N GLY A 9 -5.86 13.06 -4.14
CA GLY A 9 -6.31 13.96 -5.21
C GLY A 9 -5.93 15.43 -4.96
N GLU A 10 -6.17 15.94 -3.75
CA GLU A 10 -5.82 17.31 -3.34
C GLU A 10 -4.30 17.56 -3.39
N ARG A 11 -3.49 16.53 -3.10
CA ARG A 11 -2.03 16.60 -3.13
C ARG A 11 -1.41 16.25 -4.50
N GLY A 12 -2.22 15.94 -5.52
CA GLY A 12 -1.72 15.51 -6.82
C GLY A 12 -0.98 14.15 -6.80
N LEU A 13 -1.18 13.37 -5.75
CA LEU A 13 -0.57 12.08 -5.52
C LEU A 13 -1.36 10.97 -6.23
N ARG A 14 -0.66 10.07 -6.91
CA ARG A 14 -1.29 8.95 -7.61
C ARG A 14 -1.57 7.79 -6.64
N LEU A 15 -2.81 7.64 -6.19
CA LEU A 15 -3.22 6.45 -5.44
C LEU A 15 -3.48 5.28 -6.42
N THR A 16 -2.58 4.28 -6.41
CA THR A 16 -2.72 3.07 -7.23
C THR A 16 -3.41 1.94 -6.45
N PRO A 17 -3.96 0.92 -7.11
CA PRO A 17 -4.58 -0.22 -6.42
C PRO A 17 -3.65 -0.88 -5.41
N ILE A 18 -2.36 -1.03 -5.75
CA ILE A 18 -1.37 -1.61 -4.83
C ILE A 18 -1.06 -0.72 -3.62
N ARG A 19 -1.00 0.62 -3.79
CA ARG A 19 -0.81 1.55 -2.68
C ARG A 19 -1.98 1.51 -1.71
N LEU A 20 -3.20 1.43 -2.26
CA LEU A 20 -4.40 1.27 -1.46
C LEU A 20 -4.41 -0.06 -0.70
N ARG A 21 -4.06 -1.17 -1.38
CA ARG A 21 -4.03 -2.49 -0.73
C ARG A 21 -2.99 -2.58 0.39
N VAL A 22 -1.81 -2.01 0.19
CA VAL A 22 -0.78 -1.92 1.25
C VAL A 22 -1.30 -1.12 2.44
N LEU A 23 -1.97 0.01 2.21
CA LEU A 23 -2.56 0.80 3.28
C LEU A 23 -3.64 0.02 4.05
N GLU A 24 -4.50 -0.73 3.36
CA GLU A 24 -5.53 -1.57 3.98
C GLU A 24 -4.90 -2.63 4.89
N LEU A 25 -3.91 -3.38 4.38
CA LEU A 25 -3.21 -4.40 5.16
C LEU A 25 -2.54 -3.82 6.42
N LEU A 26 -1.92 -2.64 6.29
CA LEU A 26 -1.33 -1.94 7.44
C LEU A 26 -2.38 -1.47 8.45
N ALA A 27 -3.53 -1.00 7.97
CA ALA A 27 -4.62 -0.53 8.84
C ALA A 27 -5.36 -1.68 9.54
N GLU A 28 -5.39 -2.87 8.94
CA GLU A 28 -5.95 -4.09 9.51
C GLU A 28 -5.02 -4.74 10.55
N SER A 29 -3.71 -4.51 10.45
CA SER A 29 -2.74 -5.08 11.36
C SER A 29 -2.77 -4.41 12.75
N THR A 30 -2.76 -5.24 13.79
CA THR A 30 -2.64 -4.80 15.20
C THR A 30 -1.20 -4.86 15.72
N VAL A 31 -0.25 -5.32 14.89
CA VAL A 31 1.16 -5.47 15.20
C VAL A 31 2.03 -4.82 14.11
N PRO A 32 3.30 -4.48 14.40
CA PRO A 32 4.23 -4.03 13.37
C PRO A 32 4.35 -5.07 12.26
N VAL A 33 4.13 -4.64 11.01
CA VAL A 33 4.17 -5.51 9.82
C VAL A 33 5.53 -5.40 9.14
N LYS A 34 6.12 -6.51 8.72
CA LYS A 34 7.34 -6.46 7.89
C LYS A 34 6.96 -6.32 6.42
N ALA A 35 7.81 -5.63 5.65
CA ALA A 35 7.59 -5.46 4.22
C ALA A 35 7.48 -6.78 3.43
N TYR A 36 8.16 -7.83 3.90
CA TYR A 36 8.06 -9.17 3.29
C TYR A 36 6.75 -9.87 3.59
N ASP A 37 6.17 -9.66 4.77
CA ASP A 37 4.87 -10.24 5.13
C ASP A 37 3.78 -9.65 4.22
N LEU A 38 3.85 -8.33 3.94
CA LEU A 38 2.98 -7.68 2.96
C LEU A 38 3.14 -8.23 1.54
N LEU A 39 4.36 -8.62 1.14
CA LEU A 39 4.60 -9.22 -0.18
C LEU A 39 3.87 -10.55 -0.31
N ASP A 40 3.83 -11.35 0.75
CA ASP A 40 3.13 -12.63 0.72
C ASP A 40 1.62 -12.43 0.52
N ASP A 41 1.02 -11.48 1.24
CA ASP A 41 -0.41 -11.13 1.09
C ASP A 41 -0.76 -10.50 -0.28
N LEU A 42 0.24 -9.91 -0.97
CA LEU A 42 0.08 -9.26 -2.28
C LEU A 42 0.40 -10.18 -3.46
N LYS A 43 1.00 -11.35 -3.24
CA LYS A 43 1.35 -12.32 -4.29
C LYS A 43 0.13 -13.03 -4.87
N ASP A 44 -0.95 -13.14 -4.12
CA ASP A 44 -2.16 -13.87 -4.52
C ASP A 44 -3.10 -13.05 -5.44
N GLY A 45 -2.75 -11.80 -5.75
CA GLY A 45 -3.50 -10.92 -6.65
C GLY A 45 -2.97 -10.89 -8.10
N PRO A 46 -3.76 -10.40 -9.07
CA PRO A 46 -3.31 -10.21 -10.44
C PRO A 46 -2.16 -9.18 -10.49
N GLY A 47 -0.97 -9.63 -10.94
CA GLY A 47 0.24 -8.82 -10.98
C GLY A 47 1.03 -8.86 -9.67
N ALA A 48 1.41 -10.07 -9.24
CA ALA A 48 2.22 -10.32 -8.04
C ALA A 48 3.28 -9.25 -7.81
N ALA A 49 3.20 -8.60 -6.65
CA ALA A 49 4.07 -7.49 -6.31
C ALA A 49 5.52 -7.98 -6.18
N ALA A 50 6.43 -7.43 -6.98
CA ALA A 50 7.85 -7.56 -6.73
C ALA A 50 8.25 -6.73 -5.49
N PRO A 51 9.34 -7.08 -4.79
CA PRO A 51 9.78 -6.34 -3.60
C PRO A 51 9.86 -4.81 -3.78
N PRO A 52 10.43 -4.28 -4.89
CA PRO A 52 10.47 -2.82 -5.11
C PRO A 52 9.10 -2.15 -5.14
N THR A 53 8.05 -2.88 -5.54
CA THR A 53 6.70 -2.33 -5.63
C THR A 53 6.11 -2.09 -4.25
N VAL A 54 6.36 -2.99 -3.30
CA VAL A 54 5.92 -2.81 -1.90
C VAL A 54 6.71 -1.69 -1.23
N TYR A 55 8.02 -1.63 -1.42
CA TYR A 55 8.81 -0.52 -0.87
C TYR A 55 8.33 0.83 -1.39
N ARG A 56 8.08 0.97 -2.70
CA ARG A 56 7.51 2.21 -3.27
C ARG A 56 6.10 2.53 -2.78
N ALA A 57 5.32 1.52 -2.39
CA ALA A 57 4.01 1.75 -1.80
C ALA A 57 4.14 2.21 -0.33
N LEU A 58 5.09 1.65 0.42
CA LEU A 58 5.41 2.08 1.78
C LEU A 58 5.99 3.50 1.80
N ASP A 59 6.95 3.82 0.92
CA ASP A 59 7.52 5.16 0.78
C ASP A 59 6.43 6.20 0.50
N PHE A 60 5.49 5.87 -0.39
CA PHE A 60 4.34 6.72 -0.69
C PHE A 60 3.44 7.03 0.52
N LEU A 61 3.38 6.15 1.52
CA LEU A 61 2.57 6.36 2.73
C LEU A 61 3.32 7.17 3.80
N LEU A 62 4.65 7.30 3.68
CA LEU A 62 5.50 8.03 4.61
C LEU A 62 5.71 9.50 4.22
N GLU A 63 5.53 9.82 2.93
CA GLU A 63 5.61 11.17 2.35
C GLU A 63 4.29 11.97 2.47
#